data_AF-A0A660NEQ7-F1
#
_entry.id   AF-A0A660NEQ7-F1
#
_cell.length_a   1.000
_cell.length_b   1.000
_cell.length_c   1.000
_cell.angle_alpha   90.00
_cell.angle_beta   90.00
_cell.angle_gamma   90.00
#
_symmetry.space_group_name_H-M   'P 1'
#
loop_
_entity.id
_entity.type
_entity.pdbx_description
1 polymer ?
#
loop_
_entity_poly.entity_id
_entity_poly.type
_entity_poly.pdbx_seq_one_letter_code
_entity_poly.pdbx_strand_id
1 'polypeptide(L)'
;METHLAERFLNTPDGEVAERILRACVHCGFCTATCPTYQILGDEQDSPRGRIYLMKQVLEGATPTLSTLRHLDRCLTCRNCESTCPSGVHYSRLLDIGRRVVASEVRRPRGEAIGRSVLHRLISHKPLFDSLMKIGRVARPLLPAALQAKIPRVHVPIGKWPTQTHARKILMLNNCVQEGMLPAVDKATARVLDRLGIQAIIERKSGCCGSLPYHMDDEAGGLADVRRNIDAWWPHIEQGLEAIVINISGCSAMVKDYGYLMRLDPAYAEKAARISAMTFDLSEWLARELGSRRPKTALPTQRLV
;
A
#
# COMPACT_ATOMS: atom_id res chain seq x y z
N MET A 1 21.83 16.76 1.33
CA MET A 1 21.64 17.69 2.48
C MET A 1 22.54 17.26 3.64
N GLU A 2 23.19 18.19 4.34
CA GLU A 2 23.97 17.86 5.55
C GLU A 2 23.04 17.29 6.63
N THR A 3 23.46 16.24 7.34
CA THR A 3 22.62 15.52 8.32
C THR A 3 23.45 15.13 9.53
N HIS A 4 22.96 15.46 10.73
CA HIS A 4 23.61 15.24 12.02
C HIS A 4 22.69 14.45 12.95
N LEU A 5 22.62 13.12 12.76
CA LEU A 5 21.71 12.28 13.53
C LEU A 5 21.99 12.35 15.04
N ALA A 6 20.92 12.38 15.83
CA ALA A 6 21.01 12.26 17.27
C ALA A 6 21.60 10.89 17.67
N GLU A 7 22.30 10.84 18.80
CA GLU A 7 23.04 9.66 19.27
C GLU A 7 22.23 8.37 19.25
N ARG A 8 20.95 8.44 19.63
CA ARG A 8 20.02 7.29 19.64
C ARG A 8 19.76 6.64 18.28
N PHE A 9 20.08 7.31 17.18
CA PHE A 9 19.92 6.78 15.82
C PHE A 9 21.25 6.36 15.19
N LEU A 10 22.39 6.73 15.77
CA LEU A 10 23.70 6.35 15.27
C LEU A 10 23.88 4.83 15.34
N ASN A 11 24.41 4.23 14.28
CA ASN A 11 24.64 2.79 14.15
C ASN A 11 23.38 1.92 14.31
N THR A 12 22.20 2.49 14.02
CA THR A 12 20.94 1.74 13.95
C THR A 12 20.54 1.52 12.50
N PRO A 13 19.86 0.39 12.16
CA PRO A 13 19.38 0.18 10.79
C PRO A 13 18.46 1.28 10.27
N ASP A 14 17.66 1.90 11.15
CA ASP A 14 16.80 3.03 10.79
C ASP A 14 17.62 4.30 10.54
N GLY A 15 18.60 4.59 11.38
CA GLY A 15 19.48 5.74 11.23
C GLY A 15 20.27 5.69 9.93
N GLU A 16 20.86 4.54 9.59
CA GLU A 16 21.59 4.34 8.33
C GLU A 16 20.70 4.57 7.10
N VAL A 17 19.48 4.03 7.14
CA VAL A 17 18.50 4.22 6.06
C VAL A 17 18.10 5.69 5.97
N ALA A 18 17.78 6.32 7.10
CA ALA A 18 17.33 7.70 7.14
C ALA A 18 18.43 8.64 6.66
N GLU A 19 19.66 8.51 7.16
CA GLU A 19 20.81 9.32 6.76
C GLU A 19 21.06 9.21 5.25
N ARG A 20 21.09 8.00 4.70
CA ARG A 20 21.27 7.79 3.26
C ARG A 20 20.20 8.51 2.43
N ILE A 21 18.93 8.43 2.85
CA ILE A 21 17.81 9.10 2.14
C ILE A 21 17.88 10.62 2.30
N LEU A 22 18.19 11.12 3.51
CA LEU A 22 18.31 12.55 3.81
C LEU A 22 19.47 13.18 3.03
N ARG A 23 20.62 12.51 2.96
CA ARG A 23 21.79 12.98 2.20
C ARG A 23 21.53 13.04 0.70
N ALA A 24 20.75 12.10 0.15
CA ALA A 24 20.35 12.09 -1.26
C ALA A 24 19.43 13.27 -1.65
N CYS A 25 18.67 13.82 -0.71
CA CYS A 25 17.81 14.97 -1.00
C CYS A 25 18.62 16.25 -1.23
N VAL A 26 18.44 16.86 -2.41
CA VAL A 26 19.01 18.18 -2.79
C VAL A 26 18.02 19.33 -2.68
N HIS A 27 16.82 19.07 -2.14
CA HIS A 27 15.78 20.08 -1.88
C HIS A 27 15.30 20.88 -3.13
N CYS A 28 15.40 20.29 -4.33
CA CYS A 28 15.09 20.94 -5.61
C CYS A 28 13.60 21.29 -5.84
N GLY A 29 12.66 20.62 -5.16
CA GLY A 29 11.23 20.96 -5.24
C GLY A 29 10.41 20.26 -6.33
N PHE A 30 10.98 19.41 -7.19
CA PHE A 30 10.19 18.65 -8.20
C PHE A 30 9.04 17.85 -7.59
N CYS A 31 9.23 17.32 -6.38
CA CYS A 31 8.21 16.58 -5.65
C CYS A 31 6.97 17.41 -5.28
N THR A 32 7.06 18.74 -5.24
CA THR A 32 5.95 19.63 -4.86
C THR A 32 4.89 19.70 -5.95
N ALA A 33 5.29 19.71 -7.23
CA ALA A 33 4.39 19.76 -8.37
C ALA A 33 3.47 18.53 -8.45
N THR A 34 3.92 17.40 -7.92
CA THR A 34 3.25 16.11 -8.03
C THR A 34 2.56 15.66 -6.73
N CYS A 35 2.73 16.42 -5.64
CA CYS A 35 2.21 16.06 -4.33
C CYS A 35 0.78 16.58 -4.14
N PRO A 36 -0.25 15.71 -4.06
CA PRO A 36 -1.63 16.16 -4.00
C PRO A 36 -1.95 16.97 -2.74
N THR A 37 -1.34 16.64 -1.59
CA THR A 37 -1.60 17.36 -0.34
C THR A 37 -1.06 18.78 -0.39
N TYR A 38 0.13 18.97 -0.98
CA TYR A 38 0.70 20.30 -1.18
C TYR A 38 -0.12 21.11 -2.20
N GLN A 39 -0.48 20.51 -3.33
CA GLN A 39 -1.26 21.18 -4.37
C GLN A 39 -2.62 21.68 -3.85
N ILE A 40 -3.23 20.97 -2.89
CA ILE A 40 -4.51 21.37 -2.29
C ILE A 40 -4.32 22.38 -1.15
N LEU A 41 -3.34 22.17 -0.27
CA LEU A 41 -3.21 22.94 0.97
C LEU A 41 -2.30 24.17 0.83
N GLY A 42 -1.38 24.19 -0.14
CA GLY A 42 -0.35 25.23 -0.30
C GLY A 42 0.70 25.28 0.83
N ASP A 43 0.59 24.43 1.84
CA ASP A 43 1.50 24.37 2.99
C ASP A 43 2.74 23.55 2.65
N GLU A 44 3.92 24.19 2.67
CA GLU A 44 5.20 23.54 2.40
C GLU A 44 5.48 22.37 3.35
N GLN A 45 5.01 22.42 4.61
CA GLN A 45 5.14 21.32 5.56
C GLN A 45 4.32 20.09 5.15
N ASP A 46 3.32 20.27 4.29
CA ASP A 46 2.55 19.21 3.66
C ASP A 46 3.05 18.82 2.25
N SER A 47 4.24 19.30 1.86
CA SER A 47 4.99 18.83 0.70
C SER A 47 5.91 17.66 1.05
N PRO A 48 6.37 16.86 0.08
CA PRO A 48 7.30 15.77 0.36
C PRO A 48 8.64 16.29 0.88
N ARG A 49 9.16 17.40 0.33
CA ARG A 49 10.43 17.99 0.81
C ARG A 49 10.28 18.65 2.18
N GLY A 50 9.15 19.30 2.46
CA GLY A 50 8.91 19.87 3.78
C GLY A 50 8.81 18.78 4.85
N ARG A 51 8.13 17.67 4.56
CA ARG A 51 8.11 16.50 5.45
C ARG A 51 9.48 15.86 5.62
N ILE A 52 10.31 15.79 4.58
CA ILE A 52 11.71 15.36 4.71
C ILE A 52 12.44 16.24 5.73
N TYR A 53 12.24 17.55 5.68
CA TYR A 53 12.86 18.47 6.63
C TYR A 53 12.33 18.29 8.06
N LEU A 54 11.01 18.12 8.23
CA LEU A 54 10.41 17.80 9.53
C LEU A 54 10.99 16.52 10.13
N MET A 55 11.10 15.45 9.32
CA MET A 55 11.67 14.18 9.76
C MET A 55 13.16 14.31 10.07
N LYS A 56 13.92 15.06 9.27
CA LYS A 56 15.32 15.40 9.57
C LYS A 56 15.44 16.03 10.94
N GLN A 57 14.70 17.11 11.21
CA GLN A 57 14.78 17.82 12.48
C GLN A 57 14.54 16.88 13.67
N VAL A 58 13.51 16.02 13.59
CA VAL A 58 13.22 15.03 14.64
C VAL A 58 14.36 14.01 14.80
N LEU A 59 14.93 13.54 13.69
CA LEU A 59 16.05 12.59 13.70
C LEU A 59 17.36 13.22 14.18
N GLU A 60 17.51 14.54 14.08
CA GLU A 60 18.65 15.31 14.61
C GLU A 60 18.43 15.77 16.07
N GLY A 61 17.30 15.41 16.69
CA GLY A 61 17.04 15.62 18.11
C GLY A 61 16.01 16.70 18.46
N ALA A 62 15.37 17.32 17.47
CA ALA A 62 14.26 18.24 17.74
C ALA A 62 13.05 17.47 18.29
N THR A 63 12.38 18.04 19.30
CA THR A 63 11.19 17.44 19.89
C THR A 63 9.99 17.53 18.92
N PRO A 64 9.39 16.40 18.52
CA PRO A 64 8.23 16.42 17.64
C PRO A 64 6.98 16.96 18.37
N THR A 65 6.06 17.56 17.60
CA THR A 65 4.82 18.13 18.14
C THR A 65 3.58 17.46 17.51
N LEU A 66 2.39 17.78 18.03
CA LEU A 66 1.14 17.43 17.36
C LEU A 66 1.04 18.01 15.94
N SER A 67 1.72 19.13 15.65
CA SER A 67 1.80 19.66 14.29
C SER A 67 2.66 18.77 13.40
N THR A 68 3.83 18.36 13.88
CA THR A 68 4.71 17.42 13.18
C THR A 68 3.96 16.14 12.81
N LEU A 69 3.27 15.55 13.79
CA LEU A 69 2.44 14.35 13.60
C LEU A 69 1.37 14.57 12.52
N ARG A 70 0.63 15.67 12.59
CA ARG A 70 -0.41 16.02 11.62
C ARG A 70 0.11 16.12 10.20
N HIS A 71 1.26 16.77 9.99
CA HIS A 71 1.84 16.89 8.65
C HIS A 71 2.25 15.52 8.10
N LEU A 72 2.84 14.64 8.92
CA LEU A 72 3.16 13.28 8.49
C LEU A 72 1.91 12.45 8.19
N ASP A 73 0.85 12.57 8.99
CA ASP A 73 -0.42 11.84 8.79
C ASP A 73 -1.16 12.25 7.52
N ARG A 74 -1.08 13.52 7.13
CA ARG A 74 -1.71 14.00 5.89
C ARG A 74 -1.13 13.35 4.64
N CYS A 75 0.09 12.81 4.70
CA CYS A 75 0.68 12.13 3.56
C CYS A 75 -0.14 10.88 3.17
N LEU A 76 -0.61 10.86 1.93
CA LEU A 76 -1.37 9.73 1.37
C LEU A 76 -0.53 8.48 1.08
N THR A 77 0.79 8.53 1.28
CA THR A 77 1.75 7.46 0.93
C THR A 77 1.63 7.00 -0.54
N CYS A 78 1.23 7.89 -1.46
CA CYS A 78 1.01 7.56 -2.88
C CYS A 78 2.30 7.33 -3.69
N ARG A 79 3.47 7.68 -3.13
CA ARG A 79 4.81 7.53 -3.74
C ARG A 79 5.07 8.22 -5.08
N ASN A 80 4.13 9.05 -5.55
CA ASN A 80 4.33 9.86 -6.76
C ASN A 80 5.56 10.79 -6.66
N CYS A 81 5.90 11.21 -5.43
CA CYS A 81 7.10 11.99 -5.17
C CYS A 81 8.42 11.23 -5.41
N GLU A 82 8.42 9.89 -5.36
CA GLU A 82 9.61 9.08 -5.58
C GLU A 82 9.89 8.92 -7.08
N SER A 83 8.85 8.63 -7.88
CA SER A 83 8.98 8.46 -9.33
C SER A 83 9.40 9.74 -10.05
N THR A 84 9.02 10.91 -9.53
CA THR A 84 9.43 12.20 -10.10
C THR A 84 10.81 12.67 -9.60
N CYS A 85 11.35 12.06 -8.54
CA CYS A 85 12.55 12.57 -7.90
C CYS A 85 13.80 12.26 -8.74
N PRO A 86 14.52 13.28 -9.27
CA PRO A 86 15.74 13.04 -10.04
C PRO A 86 16.87 12.45 -9.19
N SER A 87 16.81 12.65 -7.86
CA SER A 87 17.81 12.15 -6.91
C SER A 87 17.48 10.75 -6.37
N GLY A 88 16.38 10.13 -6.78
CA GLY A 88 16.00 8.78 -6.32
C GLY A 88 15.69 8.69 -4.83
N VAL A 89 15.15 9.75 -4.23
CA VAL A 89 14.79 9.76 -2.81
C VAL A 89 13.66 8.77 -2.53
N HIS A 90 13.95 7.74 -1.74
CA HIS A 90 12.96 6.78 -1.22
C HIS A 90 12.17 7.38 -0.06
N TYR A 91 11.35 8.37 -0.36
CA TYR A 91 10.56 9.13 0.60
C TYR A 91 9.71 8.26 1.55
N SER A 92 9.05 7.22 1.03
CA SER A 92 8.18 6.32 1.80
C SER A 92 8.91 5.64 2.95
N ARG A 93 10.14 5.17 2.72
CA ARG A 93 10.95 4.52 3.77
C ARG A 93 11.32 5.50 4.89
N LEU A 94 11.66 6.73 4.53
CA LEU A 94 11.90 7.78 5.52
C LEU A 94 10.61 8.16 6.26
N LEU A 95 9.48 8.21 5.55
CA LEU A 95 8.16 8.46 6.15
C LEU A 95 7.77 7.39 7.17
N ASP A 96 8.00 6.11 6.89
CA ASP A 96 7.69 5.03 7.82
C ASP A 96 8.52 5.15 9.11
N ILE A 97 9.84 5.42 8.99
CA ILE A 97 10.71 5.72 10.14
C ILE A 97 10.20 6.94 10.89
N GLY A 98 9.93 8.05 10.19
CA GLY A 98 9.48 9.30 10.77
C GLY A 98 8.15 9.16 11.51
N ARG A 99 7.18 8.45 10.94
CA ARG A 99 5.89 8.17 11.59
C ARG A 99 6.07 7.36 12.86
N ARG A 100 6.87 6.28 12.85
CA ARG A 100 7.13 5.47 14.04
C ARG A 100 7.78 6.29 15.15
N VAL A 101 8.84 7.05 14.82
CA VAL A 101 9.54 7.89 15.80
C VAL A 101 8.59 8.94 16.39
N VAL A 102 7.89 9.70 15.54
CA VAL A 102 6.97 10.76 15.98
C VAL A 102 5.79 10.20 16.77
N ALA A 103 5.21 9.07 16.36
CA ALA A 103 4.10 8.43 17.08
C ALA A 103 4.50 7.88 18.46
N SER A 104 5.78 7.52 18.65
CA SER A 104 6.30 7.05 19.93
C SER A 104 6.52 8.18 20.95
N GLU A 105 6.73 9.41 20.47
CA GLU A 105 7.03 10.59 21.30
C GLU A 105 5.83 11.53 21.47
N VAL A 106 4.91 11.54 20.50
CA VAL A 106 3.75 12.43 20.50
C VAL A 106 2.48 11.64 20.82
N ARG A 107 1.88 11.93 21.98
CA ARG A 107 0.63 11.29 22.38
C ARG A 107 -0.57 11.87 21.63
N ARG A 108 -1.21 11.03 20.81
CA ARG A 108 -2.49 11.35 20.16
C ARG A 108 -3.61 11.57 21.19
N PRO A 109 -4.61 12.44 20.91
CA PRO A 109 -5.86 12.49 21.65
C PRO A 109 -6.52 11.10 21.72
N ARG A 110 -7.08 10.73 22.87
CA ARG A 110 -7.61 9.37 23.11
C ARG A 110 -8.68 8.96 22.10
N GLY A 111 -9.58 9.87 21.73
CA GLY A 111 -10.64 9.60 20.76
C GLY A 111 -10.07 9.24 19.38
N GLU A 112 -9.00 9.92 18.96
CA GLU A 112 -8.31 9.64 17.71
C GLU A 112 -7.60 8.28 17.74
N ALA A 113 -6.87 8.00 18.82
CA ALA A 113 -6.18 6.71 18.99
C ALA A 113 -7.15 5.52 18.97
N ILE A 114 -8.28 5.64 19.69
CA ILE A 114 -9.34 4.62 19.70
C ILE A 114 -9.97 4.49 18.31
N GLY A 115 -10.34 5.61 17.70
CA GLY A 115 -10.95 5.62 16.36
C GLY A 115 -10.05 4.96 15.31
N ARG A 116 -8.75 5.27 15.33
CA ARG A 116 -7.75 4.64 14.45
C ARG A 116 -7.65 3.14 14.67
N SER A 117 -7.57 2.69 15.92
CA SER A 117 -7.49 1.27 16.26
C SER A 117 -8.74 0.49 15.85
N VAL A 118 -9.93 1.04 16.11
CA VAL A 118 -11.21 0.45 15.71
C VAL A 118 -11.31 0.38 14.19
N LEU A 119 -10.98 1.47 13.48
CA LEU A 119 -11.03 1.53 12.03
C LEU A 119 -10.08 0.50 11.39
N HIS A 120 -8.84 0.44 11.89
CA HIS A 120 -7.85 -0.54 11.45
C HIS A 120 -8.39 -1.97 11.59
N ARG A 121 -8.85 -2.36 12.78
CA ARG A 121 -9.35 -3.72 13.04
C ARG A 121 -10.59 -4.06 12.22
N LEU A 122 -11.53 -3.12 12.07
CA LEU A 122 -12.74 -3.31 11.28
C LEU A 122 -12.42 -3.51 9.79
N ILE A 123 -11.55 -2.68 9.21
CA ILE A 123 -11.22 -2.74 7.79
C ILE A 123 -10.35 -3.96 7.47
N SER A 124 -9.38 -4.29 8.33
CA SER A 124 -8.52 -5.47 8.14
C SER A 124 -9.28 -6.80 8.35
N HIS A 125 -10.39 -6.80 9.10
CA HIS A 125 -11.21 -7.99 9.32
C HIS A 125 -12.21 -8.22 8.16
N LYS A 126 -11.71 -8.80 7.07
CA LYS A 126 -12.41 -9.01 5.80
C LYS A 126 -13.87 -9.48 5.91
N PRO A 127 -14.23 -10.58 6.62
CA PRO A 127 -15.63 -11.03 6.65
C PRO A 127 -16.60 -10.00 7.25
N LEU A 128 -16.11 -9.23 8.22
CA LEU A 128 -16.88 -8.18 8.87
C LEU A 128 -17.02 -6.97 7.95
N PHE A 129 -15.90 -6.52 7.36
CA PHE A 129 -15.92 -5.42 6.40
C PHE A 129 -16.84 -5.69 5.21
N ASP A 130 -16.73 -6.87 4.60
CA ASP A 130 -17.55 -7.26 3.45
C ASP A 130 -19.05 -7.29 3.81
N SER A 131 -19.38 -7.74 5.03
CA SER A 131 -20.75 -7.75 5.54
C SER A 131 -21.28 -6.34 5.78
N LEU A 132 -20.50 -5.47 6.41
CA LEU A 132 -20.85 -4.06 6.63
C LEU A 132 -21.04 -3.32 5.31
N MET A 133 -20.21 -3.58 4.29
CA MET A 133 -20.37 -2.98 2.96
C MET A 133 -21.65 -3.46 2.25
N LYS A 134 -22.05 -4.72 2.42
CA LYS A 134 -23.33 -5.23 1.89
C LYS A 134 -24.52 -4.55 2.57
N ILE A 135 -24.53 -4.51 3.90
CA ILE A 135 -25.57 -3.84 4.69
C ILE A 135 -25.62 -2.35 4.34
N GLY A 136 -24.47 -1.69 4.30
CA GLY A 136 -24.34 -0.27 3.96
C GLY A 136 -24.85 0.06 2.56
N ARG A 137 -24.71 -0.85 1.59
CA ARG A 137 -25.29 -0.67 0.24
C ARG A 137 -26.82 -0.70 0.25
N VAL A 138 -27.43 -1.59 1.03
CA VAL A 138 -28.89 -1.68 1.17
C VAL A 138 -29.43 -0.47 1.94
N ALA A 139 -28.78 -0.10 3.05
CA ALA A 139 -29.17 1.03 3.88
C ALA A 139 -28.78 2.40 3.30
N ARG A 140 -28.02 2.43 2.18
CA ARG A 140 -27.42 3.66 1.61
C ARG A 140 -28.38 4.84 1.49
N PRO A 141 -29.63 4.70 1.04
CA PRO A 141 -30.57 5.84 0.93
C PRO A 141 -30.90 6.50 2.28
N LEU A 142 -30.77 5.75 3.38
CA LEU A 142 -31.07 6.21 4.74
C LEU A 142 -29.85 6.78 5.47
N LEU A 143 -28.65 6.66 4.88
CA LEU A 143 -27.42 7.10 5.52
C LEU A 143 -27.16 8.60 5.31
N PRO A 144 -26.48 9.30 6.23
CA PRO A 144 -25.97 10.65 6.00
C PRO A 144 -25.06 10.72 4.76
N ALA A 145 -25.04 11.87 4.08
CA ALA A 145 -24.27 12.09 2.85
C ALA A 145 -22.78 11.70 2.98
N ALA A 146 -22.17 11.98 4.13
CA ALA A 146 -20.78 11.62 4.42
C ALA A 146 -20.52 10.11 4.36
N LEU A 147 -21.45 9.28 4.84
CA LEU A 147 -21.34 7.82 4.77
C LEU A 147 -21.72 7.29 3.39
N GLN A 148 -22.74 7.88 2.75
CA GLN A 148 -23.11 7.52 1.37
C GLN A 148 -21.93 7.68 0.40
N ALA A 149 -21.10 8.71 0.60
CA ALA A 149 -19.90 8.97 -0.20
C ALA A 149 -18.80 7.90 -0.02
N LYS A 150 -18.80 7.16 1.10
CA LYS A 150 -17.83 6.08 1.36
C LYS A 150 -18.31 4.71 0.89
N ILE A 151 -19.60 4.58 0.55
CA ILE A 151 -20.21 3.33 0.11
C ILE A 151 -20.42 3.40 -1.41
N PRO A 152 -19.58 2.72 -2.20
CA PRO A 152 -19.71 2.73 -3.65
C PRO A 152 -20.98 1.99 -4.07
N ARG A 153 -21.63 2.52 -5.10
CA ARG A 153 -22.69 1.82 -5.81
C ARG A 153 -22.06 0.78 -6.73
N VAL A 154 -22.66 -0.41 -6.78
CA VAL A 154 -22.24 -1.47 -7.70
C VAL A 154 -23.11 -1.36 -8.94
N HIS A 155 -22.59 -0.70 -9.98
CA HIS A 155 -23.32 -0.49 -11.24
C HIS A 155 -23.02 -1.56 -12.31
N VAL A 156 -22.02 -2.41 -12.06
CA VAL A 156 -21.59 -3.45 -13.00
C VAL A 156 -22.07 -4.83 -12.54
N PRO A 157 -22.57 -5.68 -13.46
CA PRO A 157 -22.89 -7.06 -13.14
C PRO A 157 -21.67 -7.78 -12.55
N ILE A 158 -21.85 -8.34 -11.37
CA ILE A 158 -20.82 -9.14 -10.72
C ILE A 158 -20.72 -10.45 -11.52
N GLY A 159 -19.64 -10.61 -12.28
CA GLY A 159 -19.38 -11.84 -13.02
C GLY A 159 -19.15 -13.06 -12.14
N LYS A 160 -18.97 -14.22 -12.77
CA LYS A 160 -18.51 -15.44 -12.11
C LYS A 160 -16.98 -15.55 -12.16
N TRP A 161 -16.40 -16.19 -11.17
CA TRP A 161 -15.00 -16.62 -11.24
C TRP A 161 -14.87 -17.71 -12.33
N PRO A 162 -13.83 -17.68 -13.18
CA PRO A 162 -13.61 -18.73 -14.18
C PRO A 162 -13.43 -20.11 -13.54
N THR A 163 -13.89 -21.16 -14.22
CA THR A 163 -13.79 -22.55 -13.74
C THR A 163 -12.80 -23.38 -14.55
N GLN A 164 -12.22 -22.81 -15.62
CA GLN A 164 -11.23 -23.52 -16.43
C GLN A 164 -9.93 -23.70 -15.64
N THR A 165 -9.27 -24.83 -15.83
CA THR A 165 -7.95 -25.11 -15.27
C THR A 165 -6.89 -24.83 -16.33
N HIS A 166 -5.79 -24.19 -15.91
CA HIS A 166 -4.66 -23.90 -16.78
C HIS A 166 -3.37 -24.39 -16.13
N ALA A 167 -2.38 -24.74 -16.95
CA ALA A 167 -1.05 -25.12 -16.44
C ALA A 167 -0.36 -23.94 -15.74
N ARG A 168 -0.51 -22.73 -16.31
CA ARG A 168 0.02 -21.48 -15.75
C ARG A 168 -0.85 -20.99 -14.61
N LYS A 169 -0.26 -20.73 -13.45
CA LYS A 169 -0.98 -20.29 -12.25
C LYS A 169 -0.40 -18.99 -11.71
N ILE A 170 -1.29 -18.07 -11.36
CA ILE A 170 -0.97 -16.80 -10.72
C ILE A 170 -1.78 -16.64 -9.45
N LEU A 171 -1.13 -16.14 -8.41
CA LEU A 171 -1.78 -15.82 -7.16
C LEU A 171 -2.28 -14.38 -7.20
N MET A 172 -3.58 -14.20 -6.96
CA MET A 172 -4.16 -12.91 -6.66
C MET A 172 -4.25 -12.73 -5.15
N LEU A 173 -3.99 -11.51 -4.69
CA LEU A 173 -4.07 -11.15 -3.27
C LEU A 173 -5.48 -11.41 -2.71
N ASN A 174 -5.56 -12.11 -1.58
CA ASN A 174 -6.78 -12.18 -0.77
C ASN A 174 -7.01 -10.84 -0.05
N ASN A 175 -7.49 -9.86 -0.80
CA ASN A 175 -7.58 -8.48 -0.35
C ASN A 175 -8.57 -8.28 0.82
N CYS A 176 -8.26 -7.31 1.68
CA CYS A 176 -9.09 -6.97 2.85
C CYS A 176 -10.29 -6.07 2.51
N VAL A 177 -10.20 -5.24 1.47
CA VAL A 177 -11.17 -4.15 1.20
C VAL A 177 -11.86 -4.24 -0.16
N GLN A 178 -11.12 -4.60 -1.21
CA GLN A 178 -11.59 -4.46 -2.59
C GLN A 178 -12.84 -5.31 -2.87
N GLU A 179 -12.90 -6.55 -2.38
CA GLU A 179 -14.07 -7.41 -2.62
C GLU A 179 -15.36 -6.81 -2.00
N GLY A 180 -15.26 -6.27 -0.79
CA GLY A 180 -16.36 -5.58 -0.12
C GLY A 180 -16.80 -4.33 -0.88
N MET A 181 -15.86 -3.50 -1.33
CA MET A 181 -16.15 -2.24 -2.02
C MET A 181 -16.58 -2.44 -3.49
N LEU A 182 -15.77 -3.15 -4.27
CA LEU A 182 -15.86 -3.30 -5.72
C LEU A 182 -15.82 -4.79 -6.12
N PRO A 183 -16.87 -5.58 -5.80
CA PRO A 183 -16.88 -7.05 -5.93
C PRO A 183 -16.71 -7.59 -7.36
N ALA A 184 -16.79 -6.73 -8.38
CA ALA A 184 -16.62 -7.12 -9.78
C ALA A 184 -15.14 -7.13 -10.25
N VAL A 185 -14.25 -6.40 -9.56
CA VAL A 185 -12.87 -6.14 -10.05
C VAL A 185 -12.02 -7.41 -10.07
N ASP A 186 -12.01 -8.19 -8.98
CA ASP A 186 -11.23 -9.43 -8.93
C ASP A 186 -11.72 -10.47 -9.94
N LYS A 187 -13.05 -10.57 -10.08
CA LYS A 187 -13.67 -11.50 -11.05
C LYS A 187 -13.40 -11.06 -12.48
N ALA A 188 -13.38 -9.76 -12.75
CA ALA A 188 -12.98 -9.24 -14.06
C ALA A 188 -11.50 -9.55 -14.35
N THR A 189 -10.62 -9.35 -13.37
CA THR A 189 -9.19 -9.66 -13.47
C THR A 189 -8.98 -11.15 -13.76
N ALA A 190 -9.62 -12.03 -12.99
CA ALA A 190 -9.54 -13.48 -13.19
C ALA A 190 -10.01 -13.91 -14.59
N ARG A 191 -11.10 -13.30 -15.13
CA ARG A 191 -11.56 -13.58 -16.51
C ARG A 191 -10.59 -13.10 -17.58
N VAL A 192 -9.87 -12.01 -17.35
CA VAL A 192 -8.81 -11.54 -18.26
C VAL A 192 -7.66 -12.54 -18.25
N LEU A 193 -7.20 -12.97 -17.07
CA LEU A 193 -6.14 -13.97 -16.95
C LEU A 193 -6.55 -15.33 -17.55
N ASP A 194 -7.79 -15.77 -17.32
CA ASP A 194 -8.34 -17.00 -17.90
C ASP A 194 -8.32 -16.98 -19.44
N ARG A 195 -8.67 -15.85 -20.05
CA ARG A 195 -8.57 -15.62 -21.51
C ARG A 195 -7.14 -15.63 -22.03
N LEU A 196 -6.15 -15.42 -21.17
CA LEU A 196 -4.72 -15.50 -21.50
C LEU A 196 -4.15 -16.91 -21.22
N GLY A 197 -4.99 -17.88 -20.86
CA GLY A 197 -4.55 -19.23 -20.52
C GLY A 197 -3.86 -19.30 -19.16
N ILE A 198 -4.23 -18.43 -18.23
CA ILE A 198 -3.64 -18.32 -16.89
C ILE A 198 -4.73 -18.51 -15.84
N GLN A 199 -4.54 -19.47 -14.94
CA GLN A 199 -5.44 -19.71 -13.84
C GLN A 199 -5.11 -18.78 -12.66
N ALA A 200 -6.04 -17.90 -12.32
CA ALA A 200 -5.97 -17.11 -11.10
C ALA A 200 -6.39 -17.93 -9.88
N ILE A 201 -5.57 -17.92 -8.83
CA ILE A 201 -5.84 -18.55 -7.54
C ILE A 201 -5.83 -17.51 -6.42
N ILE A 202 -6.61 -17.75 -5.36
CA ILE A 202 -6.60 -16.94 -4.14
C ILE A 202 -6.37 -17.87 -2.96
N GLU A 203 -5.31 -17.61 -2.18
CA GLU A 203 -5.04 -18.34 -0.94
C GLU A 203 -5.79 -17.70 0.23
N ARG A 204 -6.79 -18.39 0.77
CA ARG A 204 -7.70 -17.86 1.80
C ARG A 204 -7.05 -17.73 3.18
N LYS A 205 -5.92 -18.40 3.43
CA LYS A 205 -5.12 -18.21 4.65
C LYS A 205 -4.33 -16.89 4.65
N SER A 206 -4.13 -16.29 3.49
CA SER A 206 -3.58 -14.92 3.38
C SER A 206 -4.66 -13.87 3.63
N GLY A 207 -4.29 -12.59 3.79
CA GLY A 207 -5.25 -11.53 4.07
C GLY A 207 -4.75 -10.13 3.68
N CYS A 208 -4.94 -9.15 4.58
CA CYS A 208 -4.42 -7.80 4.40
C CYS A 208 -2.93 -7.85 4.04
N CYS A 209 -2.51 -7.00 3.09
CA CYS A 209 -1.10 -6.92 2.65
C CYS A 209 -0.17 -6.25 3.68
N GLY A 210 -0.72 -5.67 4.76
CA GLY A 210 0.01 -4.93 5.79
C GLY A 210 0.06 -3.41 5.58
N SER A 211 -0.33 -2.89 4.41
CA SER A 211 -0.24 -1.44 4.12
C SER A 211 -1.12 -0.59 5.05
N LEU A 212 -2.31 -1.07 5.38
CA LEU A 212 -3.24 -0.36 6.26
C LEU A 212 -2.68 -0.20 7.69
N PRO A 213 -2.22 -1.27 8.37
CA PRO A 213 -1.52 -1.12 9.65
C PRO A 213 -0.38 -0.09 9.61
N TYR A 214 0.46 -0.10 8.56
CA TYR A 214 1.52 0.89 8.37
C TYR A 214 1.01 2.34 8.28
N HIS A 215 -0.11 2.56 7.57
CA HIS A 215 -0.74 3.89 7.51
C HIS A 215 -1.42 4.31 8.84
N MET A 216 -1.62 3.35 9.73
CA MET A 216 -2.31 3.52 11.02
C MET A 216 -1.35 3.48 12.23
N ASP A 217 -0.03 3.59 11.98
CA ASP A 217 1.05 3.53 12.98
C ASP A 217 1.17 2.16 13.70
N ASP A 218 0.65 1.09 13.10
CA ASP A 218 0.73 -0.28 13.61
C ASP A 218 1.71 -1.10 12.74
N GLU A 219 2.99 -0.74 12.80
CA GLU A 219 4.05 -1.42 12.06
C GLU A 219 4.16 -2.91 12.44
N ALA A 220 4.03 -3.22 13.74
CA ALA A 220 4.09 -4.59 14.23
C ALA A 220 2.95 -5.46 13.65
N GLY A 221 1.72 -4.95 13.63
CA GLY A 221 0.58 -5.60 12.98
C GLY A 221 0.80 -5.76 11.47
N GLY A 222 1.38 -4.76 10.81
CA GLY A 222 1.76 -4.83 9.40
C GLY A 222 2.77 -5.94 9.11
N LEU A 223 3.83 -6.06 9.91
CA LEU A 223 4.83 -7.12 9.79
C LEU A 223 4.23 -8.50 10.08
N ALA A 224 3.28 -8.61 11.02
CA ALA A 224 2.55 -9.85 11.25
C ALA A 224 1.68 -10.26 10.04
N ASP A 225 1.02 -9.29 9.40
CA ASP A 225 0.29 -9.52 8.15
C ASP A 225 1.21 -10.00 7.03
N VAL A 226 2.41 -9.41 6.89
CA VAL A 226 3.43 -9.83 5.91
C VAL A 226 3.85 -11.28 6.15
N ARG A 227 4.21 -11.66 7.38
CA ARG A 227 4.62 -13.04 7.71
C ARG A 227 3.52 -14.06 7.38
N ARG A 228 2.27 -13.78 7.82
CA ARG A 228 1.12 -14.64 7.50
C ARG A 228 0.95 -14.83 5.99
N ASN A 229 1.09 -13.76 5.21
CA ASN A 229 0.95 -13.84 3.76
C ASN A 229 2.08 -14.65 3.13
N ILE A 230 3.33 -14.44 3.57
CA ILE A 230 4.47 -15.24 3.11
C ILE A 230 4.23 -16.72 3.37
N ASP A 231 3.86 -17.10 4.60
CA ASP A 231 3.60 -18.50 4.96
C ASP A 231 2.46 -19.12 4.17
N ALA A 232 1.41 -18.34 3.89
CA ALA A 232 0.28 -18.81 3.11
C ALA A 232 0.64 -19.00 1.63
N TRP A 233 1.47 -18.12 1.05
CA TRP A 233 1.82 -18.18 -0.37
C TRP A 233 2.98 -19.13 -0.67
N TRP A 234 3.87 -19.38 0.29
CA TRP A 234 5.08 -20.17 0.09
C TRP A 234 4.83 -21.56 -0.53
N PRO A 235 3.83 -22.35 -0.08
CA PRO A 235 3.55 -23.66 -0.70
C PRO A 235 3.19 -23.55 -2.19
N HIS A 236 2.51 -22.49 -2.61
CA HIS A 236 2.18 -22.27 -4.02
C HIS A 236 3.44 -21.95 -4.83
N ILE A 237 4.34 -21.14 -4.26
CA ILE A 237 5.62 -20.79 -4.87
C ILE A 237 6.49 -22.03 -5.08
N GLU A 238 6.56 -22.92 -4.09
CA GLU A 238 7.27 -24.20 -4.19
C GLU A 238 6.67 -25.14 -5.25
N GLN A 239 5.36 -25.03 -5.49
CA GLN A 239 4.64 -25.79 -6.53
C GLN A 239 4.73 -25.17 -7.93
N GLY A 240 5.59 -24.16 -8.14
CA GLY A 240 5.81 -23.55 -9.44
C GLY A 240 4.81 -22.45 -9.80
N LEU A 241 4.31 -21.70 -8.81
CA LEU A 241 3.55 -20.47 -9.06
C LEU A 241 4.34 -19.53 -9.96
N GLU A 242 3.70 -19.02 -11.00
CA GLU A 242 4.37 -18.17 -11.99
C GLU A 242 4.63 -16.76 -11.44
N ALA A 243 3.63 -16.19 -10.76
CA ALA A 243 3.71 -14.85 -10.19
C ALA A 243 2.61 -14.57 -9.16
N ILE A 244 2.80 -13.49 -8.43
CA ILE A 244 1.77 -12.84 -7.62
C ILE A 244 1.34 -11.58 -8.39
N VAL A 245 0.07 -11.48 -8.78
CA VAL A 245 -0.46 -10.33 -9.51
C VAL A 245 -1.51 -9.62 -8.66
N ILE A 246 -1.29 -8.33 -8.44
CA ILE A 246 -2.11 -7.50 -7.58
C ILE A 246 -2.74 -6.40 -8.42
N ASN A 247 -4.06 -6.30 -8.39
CA ASN A 247 -4.86 -5.31 -9.11
C ASN A 247 -5.23 -4.08 -8.25
N ILE A 248 -4.53 -3.89 -7.13
CA ILE A 248 -4.67 -2.79 -6.18
C ILE A 248 -3.31 -2.14 -6.02
N SER A 249 -3.12 -0.94 -6.54
CA SER A 249 -1.81 -0.27 -6.59
C SER A 249 -1.13 -0.14 -5.22
N GLY A 250 -1.88 0.25 -4.18
CA GLY A 250 -1.36 0.36 -2.82
C GLY A 250 -0.88 -0.98 -2.23
N CYS A 251 -1.62 -2.06 -2.48
CA CYS A 251 -1.20 -3.39 -2.05
C CYS A 251 -0.03 -3.92 -2.88
N SER A 252 0.01 -3.61 -4.18
CA SER A 252 1.13 -3.97 -5.06
C SER A 252 2.44 -3.34 -4.57
N ALA A 253 2.43 -2.04 -4.26
CA ALA A 253 3.58 -1.34 -3.71
C ALA A 253 4.04 -1.94 -2.37
N MET A 254 3.10 -2.27 -1.48
CA MET A 254 3.41 -2.89 -0.19
C MET A 254 4.05 -4.28 -0.34
N VAL A 255 3.48 -5.15 -1.17
CA VAL A 255 4.00 -6.51 -1.34
C VAL A 255 5.36 -6.50 -2.04
N LYS A 256 5.60 -5.56 -2.97
CA LYS A 256 6.92 -5.32 -3.56
C LYS A 256 7.97 -4.86 -2.55
N ASP A 257 7.56 -4.29 -1.42
CA ASP A 257 8.47 -3.92 -0.34
C ASP A 257 8.70 -5.03 0.68
N TYR A 258 8.05 -6.20 0.59
CA TYR A 258 8.21 -7.28 1.58
C TYR A 258 9.68 -7.64 1.80
N GLY A 259 10.48 -7.72 0.73
CA GLY A 259 11.91 -8.01 0.80
C GLY A 259 12.68 -6.95 1.59
N TYR A 260 12.30 -5.68 1.47
CA TYR A 260 12.86 -4.61 2.30
C TYR A 260 12.38 -4.71 3.75
N LEU A 261 11.08 -4.94 3.97
CA LEU A 261 10.49 -5.00 5.31
C LEU A 261 11.03 -6.17 6.15
N MET A 262 11.26 -7.33 5.51
CA MET A 262 11.75 -8.55 6.16
C MET A 262 13.26 -8.75 6.04
N ARG A 263 14.01 -7.77 5.52
CA ARG A 263 15.46 -7.91 5.25
C ARG A 263 16.30 -8.27 6.49
N LEU A 264 15.82 -7.90 7.68
CA LEU A 264 16.48 -8.15 8.96
C LEU A 264 15.91 -9.37 9.70
N ASP A 265 14.89 -10.03 9.15
CA ASP A 265 14.27 -11.22 9.74
C ASP A 265 14.85 -12.47 9.04
N PRO A 266 15.79 -13.20 9.65
CA PRO A 266 16.49 -14.31 8.98
C PRO A 266 15.55 -15.45 8.57
N ALA A 267 14.40 -15.61 9.23
CA ALA A 267 13.42 -16.63 8.87
C ALA A 267 12.62 -16.27 7.60
N TYR A 268 12.52 -14.98 7.25
CA TYR A 268 11.65 -14.48 6.18
C TYR A 268 12.38 -13.72 5.07
N ALA A 269 13.62 -13.27 5.29
CA ALA A 269 14.33 -12.38 4.37
C ALA A 269 14.36 -12.90 2.93
N GLU A 270 14.79 -14.16 2.74
CA GLU A 270 14.86 -14.78 1.42
C GLU A 270 13.47 -14.96 0.79
N LYS A 271 12.51 -15.49 1.57
CA LYS A 271 11.14 -15.71 1.10
C LYS A 271 10.48 -14.41 0.66
N ALA A 272 10.65 -13.35 1.44
CA ALA A 272 10.10 -12.04 1.20
C ALA A 272 10.75 -11.36 -0.03
N ALA A 273 12.07 -11.52 -0.21
CA ALA A 273 12.77 -11.03 -1.39
C ALA A 273 12.26 -11.73 -2.67
N ARG A 274 12.08 -13.05 -2.63
CA ARG A 274 11.51 -13.82 -3.75
C ARG A 274 10.08 -13.39 -4.07
N ILE A 275 9.24 -13.24 -3.05
CA ILE A 275 7.86 -12.74 -3.21
C ILE A 275 7.86 -11.35 -3.85
N SER A 276 8.73 -10.45 -3.40
CA SER A 276 8.83 -9.09 -3.95
C SER A 276 9.21 -9.11 -5.43
N ALA A 277 10.19 -9.95 -5.80
CA ALA A 277 10.68 -10.08 -7.17
C ALA A 277 9.65 -10.70 -8.14
N MET A 278 8.75 -11.53 -7.64
CA MET A 278 7.68 -12.15 -8.44
C MET A 278 6.31 -11.48 -8.31
N THR A 279 6.24 -10.32 -7.65
CA THR A 279 5.02 -9.53 -7.50
C THR A 279 4.92 -8.46 -8.57
N PHE A 280 3.79 -8.43 -9.26
CA PHE A 280 3.50 -7.47 -10.32
C PHE A 280 2.20 -6.72 -10.03
N ASP A 281 2.16 -5.43 -10.39
CA ASP A 281 0.87 -4.78 -10.60
C ASP A 281 0.19 -5.41 -11.82
N LEU A 282 -1.15 -5.50 -11.82
CA LEU A 282 -1.88 -6.05 -12.97
C LEU A 282 -1.51 -5.36 -14.29
N SER A 283 -1.33 -4.04 -14.28
CA SER A 283 -0.97 -3.28 -15.48
C SER A 283 0.43 -3.64 -16.01
N GLU A 284 1.39 -3.81 -15.10
CA GLU A 284 2.76 -4.24 -15.40
C GLU A 284 2.77 -5.68 -15.95
N TRP A 285 2.02 -6.57 -15.31
CA TRP A 285 1.87 -7.96 -15.78
C TRP A 285 1.28 -8.01 -17.19
N LEU A 286 0.18 -7.30 -17.42
CA LEU A 286 -0.47 -7.27 -18.73
C LEU A 286 0.43 -6.66 -19.80
N ALA A 287 1.20 -5.62 -19.49
CA ALA A 287 2.17 -5.05 -20.42
C ALA A 287 3.23 -6.08 -20.83
N ARG A 288 3.70 -6.88 -19.87
CA ARG A 288 4.66 -7.95 -20.11
C ARG A 288 4.07 -9.11 -20.92
N GLU A 289 2.88 -9.58 -20.58
CA GLU A 289 2.21 -10.70 -21.25
C GLU A 289 1.73 -10.37 -22.66
N LEU A 290 1.21 -9.16 -22.85
CA LEU A 290 0.64 -8.75 -24.14
C LEU A 290 1.72 -8.19 -25.07
N GLY A 291 2.81 -7.63 -24.56
CA GLY A 291 3.81 -6.95 -25.40
C GLY A 291 3.15 -5.92 -26.33
N SER A 292 3.33 -6.08 -27.65
CA SER A 292 2.68 -5.25 -28.68
C SER A 292 1.29 -5.76 -29.13
N ARG A 293 0.79 -6.88 -28.60
CA ARG A 293 -0.52 -7.47 -28.92
C ARG A 293 -1.65 -6.66 -28.30
N ARG A 294 -1.84 -5.43 -28.78
CA ARG A 294 -3.03 -4.64 -28.49
C ARG A 294 -4.24 -5.30 -29.17
N PRO A 295 -5.42 -5.27 -28.55
CA PRO A 295 -6.63 -5.72 -29.22
C PRO A 295 -6.78 -4.97 -30.55
N LYS A 296 -6.98 -5.72 -31.65
CA LYS A 296 -7.16 -5.16 -33.01
C LYS A 296 -8.39 -4.28 -33.12
N THR A 297 -9.32 -4.42 -32.18
CA THR A 297 -10.56 -3.65 -32.09
C THR A 297 -10.38 -2.55 -31.06
N ALA A 298 -10.64 -1.30 -31.46
CA ALA A 298 -10.75 -0.20 -30.51
C ALA A 298 -11.83 -0.55 -29.49
N LEU A 299 -11.47 -0.58 -28.20
CA LEU A 299 -12.45 -0.70 -27.15
C LEU A 299 -13.27 0.60 -27.14
N PRO A 300 -14.61 0.53 -27.07
CA PRO A 300 -15.41 1.73 -26.87
C PRO A 300 -14.90 2.45 -25.63
N THR A 301 -14.72 3.77 -25.73
CA THR A 301 -14.21 4.59 -24.64
C THR A 301 -15.05 4.31 -23.40
N GLN A 302 -14.46 3.67 -22.39
CA GLN A 302 -15.14 3.58 -21.11
C GLN A 302 -15.23 5.01 -20.59
N ARG A 303 -16.45 5.52 -20.40
CA ARG A 303 -16.65 6.70 -19.56
C ARG A 303 -16.17 6.30 -18.17
N LEU A 304 -14.98 6.75 -17.80
CA LEU A 304 -14.54 6.74 -16.40
C LEU A 304 -15.57 7.58 -15.65
N VAL A 305 -16.36 6.93 -14.80
CA VAL A 305 -17.39 7.57 -13.96
C VAL A 305 -16.71 8.23 -12.78
#